data_AF-A0A956Z725-F1
#
_entry.id   AF-A0A956Z725-F1
#
_cell.length_a   1.000
_cell.length_b   1.000
_cell.length_c   1.000
_cell.angle_alpha   90.00
_cell.angle_beta   90.00
_cell.angle_gamma   90.00
#
_symmetry.space_group_name_H-M   'P 1'
#
loop_
_entity.id
_entity.type
_entity.pdbx_description
1 polymer ?
#
loop_
_entity_poly.entity_id
_entity_poly.type
_entity_poly.pdbx_seq_one_letter_code
_entity_poly.pdbx_strand_id
1 'polypeptide(L)'
;METSYTCAMSEQIRTDAPQAVLETVKSLSAAADLIDETLLSLLEKRATLEEKMIRRYLARLAVRICKVKQSLYGKLADPNLTTDGIGESLKELSGLAGEVAEVIGSLLKMIRYDWNFLEQYFEHEFYGRLINEHRLDERLAKAEQKLNQS
;
A
#
# COMPACT_ATOMS: atom_id res chain seq x y z
N MET A 1 11.44 -46.94 -4.95
CA MET A 1 10.15 -46.33 -4.59
C MET A 1 10.44 -44.97 -3.94
N GLU A 2 11.16 -44.08 -4.63
CA GLU A 2 11.71 -42.83 -4.06
C GLU A 2 11.42 -41.58 -4.89
N THR A 3 10.73 -41.72 -6.02
CA THR A 3 10.48 -40.61 -6.97
C THR A 3 9.27 -39.74 -6.61
N SER A 4 8.50 -40.08 -5.56
CA SER A 4 7.24 -39.39 -5.25
C SER A 4 7.39 -38.20 -4.28
N TYR A 5 8.48 -38.11 -3.52
CA TYR A 5 8.68 -37.06 -2.51
C TYR A 5 9.24 -35.75 -3.08
N THR A 6 10.03 -35.80 -4.15
CA THR A 6 10.61 -34.61 -4.79
C THR A 6 9.57 -33.82 -5.59
N CYS A 7 8.58 -34.49 -6.19
CA CYS A 7 7.50 -33.84 -6.92
C CYS A 7 6.58 -33.03 -5.99
N ALA A 8 6.16 -33.61 -4.86
CA ALA A 8 5.27 -32.97 -3.89
C ALA A 8 5.89 -31.71 -3.25
N MET A 9 7.19 -31.72 -2.93
CA MET A 9 7.85 -30.52 -2.39
C MET A 9 8.00 -29.40 -3.44
N SER A 10 8.24 -29.75 -4.71
CA SER A 10 8.33 -28.75 -5.79
C SER A 10 6.98 -28.10 -6.11
N GLU A 11 5.88 -28.80 -5.82
CA GLU A 11 4.51 -28.32 -6.04
C GLU A 11 4.05 -27.44 -4.88
N GLN A 12 4.37 -27.81 -3.63
CA GLN A 12 4.07 -27.01 -2.44
C GLN A 12 4.75 -25.62 -2.48
N ILE A 13 6.05 -25.58 -2.80
CA ILE A 13 6.84 -24.33 -2.93
C ILE A 13 6.30 -23.44 -4.07
N ARG A 14 5.73 -24.05 -5.13
CA ARG A 14 5.12 -23.33 -6.26
C ARG A 14 3.78 -22.67 -5.93
N THR A 15 3.00 -23.22 -5.00
CA THR A 15 1.71 -22.65 -4.57
C THR A 15 1.86 -21.48 -3.58
N ASP A 16 2.95 -21.41 -2.82
CA ASP A 16 3.12 -20.40 -1.77
C ASP A 16 3.41 -19.00 -2.34
N ALA A 17 4.15 -18.90 -3.45
CA ALA A 17 4.53 -17.61 -4.04
C ALA A 17 3.33 -16.84 -4.62
N PRO A 18 2.47 -17.44 -5.47
CA PRO A 18 1.29 -16.76 -5.98
C PRO A 18 0.31 -16.34 -4.87
N GLN A 19 0.15 -17.18 -3.85
CA GLN A 19 -0.70 -16.87 -2.70
C GLN A 19 -0.16 -15.67 -1.92
N ALA A 20 1.14 -15.62 -1.62
CA ALA A 20 1.77 -14.51 -0.93
C ALA A 20 1.60 -13.19 -1.72
N VAL A 21 1.78 -13.23 -3.05
CA VAL A 21 1.55 -12.05 -3.91
C VAL A 21 0.10 -11.59 -3.82
N LEU A 22 -0.88 -12.50 -3.90
CA LEU A 22 -2.30 -12.16 -3.81
C LEU A 22 -2.66 -11.56 -2.44
N GLU A 23 -2.10 -12.07 -1.35
CA GLU A 23 -2.31 -11.50 -0.01
C GLU A 23 -1.73 -10.08 0.09
N THR A 24 -0.51 -9.84 -0.42
CA THR A 24 0.05 -8.47 -0.48
C THR A 24 -0.82 -7.55 -1.32
N VAL A 25 -1.35 -8.01 -2.46
CA VAL A 25 -2.29 -7.24 -3.29
C VAL A 25 -3.59 -6.91 -2.54
N LYS A 26 -4.13 -7.84 -1.74
CA LYS A 26 -5.30 -7.58 -0.90
C LYS A 26 -5.02 -6.49 0.13
N SER A 27 -3.88 -6.55 0.83
CA SER A 27 -3.48 -5.52 1.80
C SER A 27 -3.34 -4.14 1.13
N LEU A 28 -2.71 -4.07 -0.04
CA LEU A 28 -2.60 -2.84 -0.83
C LEU A 28 -3.95 -2.32 -1.30
N SER A 29 -4.89 -3.21 -1.63
CA SER A 29 -6.24 -2.83 -2.04
C SER A 29 -7.02 -2.22 -0.88
N ALA A 30 -6.97 -2.83 0.30
CA ALA A 30 -7.61 -2.29 1.50
C ALA A 30 -7.04 -0.90 1.86
N ALA A 31 -5.74 -0.69 1.69
CA ALA A 31 -5.13 0.62 1.87
C ALA A 31 -5.59 1.66 0.83
N ALA A 32 -5.78 1.26 -0.43
CA ALA A 32 -6.32 2.13 -1.48
C ALA A 32 -7.79 2.49 -1.21
N ASP A 33 -8.61 1.55 -0.76
CA ASP A 33 -10.02 1.79 -0.42
C ASP A 33 -10.15 2.84 0.70
N LEU A 34 -9.28 2.79 1.71
CA LEU A 34 -9.21 3.81 2.76
C LEU A 34 -8.81 5.19 2.21
N ILE A 35 -7.90 5.23 1.25
CA ILE A 35 -7.53 6.49 0.58
C ILE A 35 -8.72 7.04 -0.20
N ASP A 36 -9.45 6.20 -0.94
CA ASP A 36 -10.62 6.62 -1.71
C ASP A 36 -11.72 7.18 -0.80
N GLU A 37 -12.01 6.49 0.31
CA GLU A 37 -12.97 6.95 1.32
C GLU A 37 -12.56 8.29 1.96
N THR A 38 -11.27 8.45 2.23
CA THR A 38 -10.71 9.71 2.76
C THR A 38 -10.80 10.83 1.73
N LEU A 39 -10.48 10.56 0.47
CA LEU A 39 -10.58 11.52 -0.63
C LEU A 39 -12.03 11.98 -0.83
N LEU A 40 -13.00 11.06 -0.80
CA LEU A 40 -14.42 11.38 -0.89
C LEU A 40 -14.84 12.31 0.26
N SER A 41 -14.44 11.99 1.48
CA SER A 41 -14.75 12.83 2.66
C SER A 41 -14.15 14.23 2.56
N LEU A 42 -12.97 14.37 1.96
CA LEU A 42 -12.31 15.67 1.71
C LEU A 42 -12.86 16.42 0.48
N LEU A 43 -13.67 15.79 -0.37
CA LEU A 43 -14.31 16.44 -1.53
C LEU A 43 -15.64 17.11 -1.17
N GLU A 44 -16.32 16.64 -0.13
CA GLU A 44 -17.60 17.19 0.35
C GLU A 44 -17.46 18.60 0.99
N LYS A 45 -16.23 19.13 1.08
CA LYS A 45 -15.91 20.37 1.83
C LYS A 45 -15.34 21.52 1.00
N ARG A 46 -15.47 22.74 1.54
CA ARG A 46 -14.65 23.90 1.16
C ARG A 46 -13.21 23.64 1.61
N ALA A 47 -12.28 23.61 0.65
CA ALA A 47 -10.94 23.12 0.93
C ALA A 47 -9.94 24.22 1.34
N THR A 48 -9.32 24.07 2.51
CA THR A 48 -8.12 24.82 2.93
C THR A 48 -6.95 24.55 1.98
N LEU A 49 -5.83 25.28 2.13
CA LEU A 49 -4.64 24.98 1.34
C LEU A 49 -4.08 23.60 1.70
N GLU A 50 -4.05 23.28 2.99
CA GLU A 50 -3.55 22.05 3.59
C GLU A 50 -4.38 20.85 3.13
N GLU A 51 -5.71 20.94 3.16
CA GLU A 51 -6.58 19.89 2.62
C GLU A 51 -6.35 19.67 1.12
N LYS A 52 -6.11 20.73 0.32
CA LYS A 52 -5.72 20.59 -1.09
C LYS A 52 -4.40 19.85 -1.24
N MET A 53 -3.43 20.12 -0.36
CA MET A 53 -2.13 19.46 -0.37
C MET A 53 -2.22 17.99 0.08
N ILE A 54 -2.97 17.70 1.14
CA ILE A 54 -3.28 16.34 1.60
C ILE A 54 -3.97 15.56 0.49
N ARG A 55 -5.05 16.08 -0.11
CA ARG A 55 -5.73 15.42 -1.24
C ARG A 55 -4.78 15.10 -2.39
N ARG A 56 -3.91 16.04 -2.78
CA ARG A 56 -2.91 15.80 -3.84
C ARG A 56 -1.90 14.74 -3.43
N TYR A 57 -1.48 14.69 -2.16
CA TYR A 57 -0.61 13.64 -1.65
C TYR A 57 -1.31 12.27 -1.70
N LEU A 58 -2.53 12.18 -1.18
CA LEU A 58 -3.32 10.95 -1.17
C LEU A 58 -3.58 10.42 -2.59
N ALA A 59 -3.95 11.29 -3.53
CA ALA A 59 -4.11 10.90 -4.93
C ALA A 59 -2.82 10.36 -5.55
N ARG A 60 -1.66 10.96 -5.26
CA ARG A 60 -0.36 10.44 -5.70
C ARG A 60 -0.05 9.08 -5.06
N LEU A 61 -0.35 8.92 -3.78
CA LEU A 61 -0.16 7.67 -3.05
C LEU A 61 -1.05 6.54 -3.62
N ALA A 62 -2.31 6.83 -3.94
CA ALA A 62 -3.20 5.87 -4.60
C ALA A 62 -2.66 5.44 -5.96
N VAL A 63 -2.21 6.40 -6.79
CA VAL A 63 -1.56 6.08 -8.07
C VAL A 63 -0.33 5.18 -7.87
N ARG A 64 0.49 5.43 -6.84
CA ARG A 64 1.63 4.58 -6.51
C ARG A 64 1.22 3.16 -6.14
N ILE A 65 0.21 3.01 -5.27
CA ILE A 65 -0.32 1.71 -4.88
C ILE A 65 -0.83 0.94 -6.11
N CYS A 66 -1.54 1.60 -7.02
CA CYS A 66 -2.00 0.99 -8.27
C CYS A 66 -0.84 0.47 -9.14
N LYS A 67 0.28 1.22 -9.25
CA LYS A 67 1.46 0.78 -10.00
C LYS A 67 2.14 -0.44 -9.36
N VAL A 68 2.24 -0.46 -8.02
CA VAL A 68 2.76 -1.64 -7.30
C VAL A 68 1.86 -2.84 -7.55
N LYS A 69 0.53 -2.68 -7.41
CA LYS A 69 -0.44 -3.75 -7.70
C LYS A 69 -0.31 -4.27 -9.13
N GLN A 70 -0.17 -3.38 -10.10
CA GLN A 70 0.07 -3.75 -11.49
C GLN A 70 1.34 -4.59 -11.65
N SER A 71 2.44 -4.19 -11.00
CA SER A 71 3.71 -4.93 -11.03
C SER A 71 3.56 -6.33 -10.42
N LEU A 72 2.85 -6.45 -9.29
CA LEU A 72 2.55 -7.72 -8.62
C LEU A 72 1.68 -8.64 -9.49
N TYR A 73 0.62 -8.12 -10.12
CA TYR A 73 -0.17 -8.89 -11.08
C TYR A 73 0.66 -9.31 -12.30
N GLY A 74 1.61 -8.48 -12.73
CA GLY A 74 2.59 -8.85 -13.76
C GLY A 74 3.46 -10.05 -13.35
N LYS A 75 3.89 -10.12 -12.08
CA LYS A 75 4.63 -11.28 -11.55
C LYS A 75 3.76 -12.55 -11.49
N LEU A 76 2.46 -12.43 -11.19
CA LEU A 76 1.53 -13.57 -11.21
C LEU A 76 1.32 -14.17 -12.60
N ALA A 77 1.60 -13.42 -13.67
CA ALA A 77 1.53 -13.93 -15.03
C ALA A 77 2.73 -14.83 -15.39
N ASP A 78 3.80 -14.84 -14.59
CA ASP A 78 4.96 -15.70 -14.79
C ASP A 78 4.70 -17.12 -14.24
N PRO A 79 4.65 -18.16 -15.09
CA PRO A 79 4.44 -19.54 -14.64
C PRO A 79 5.59 -20.09 -13.80
N ASN A 80 6.75 -19.43 -13.77
CA ASN A 80 7.91 -19.80 -12.98
C ASN A 80 8.09 -18.93 -11.73
N LEU A 81 7.05 -18.21 -11.31
CA LEU A 81 7.09 -17.39 -10.11
C LEU A 81 7.51 -18.21 -8.89
N THR A 82 8.66 -17.85 -8.31
CA THR A 82 9.16 -18.39 -7.04
C THR A 82 9.19 -17.30 -5.98
N THR A 83 9.10 -17.69 -4.70
CA THR A 83 9.29 -16.79 -3.57
C THR A 83 10.74 -16.32 -3.43
N ASP A 84 11.68 -17.13 -3.90
CA ASP A 84 13.11 -16.84 -3.95
C ASP A 84 13.36 -15.64 -4.88
N GLY A 85 13.58 -14.46 -4.28
CA GLY A 85 13.82 -13.19 -4.97
C GLY A 85 12.82 -12.09 -4.64
N ILE A 86 11.54 -12.43 -4.42
CA ILE A 86 10.49 -11.43 -4.17
C ILE A 86 9.97 -11.42 -2.72
N GLY A 87 10.23 -12.46 -1.92
CA GLY A 87 9.63 -12.62 -0.58
C GLY A 87 9.87 -11.43 0.35
N GLU A 88 11.08 -10.87 0.36
CA GLU A 88 11.41 -9.69 1.18
C GLU A 88 10.64 -8.45 0.68
N SER A 89 10.56 -8.25 -0.64
CA SER A 89 9.77 -7.18 -1.25
C SER A 89 8.29 -7.29 -0.90
N LEU A 90 7.72 -8.50 -0.91
CA LEU A 90 6.32 -8.74 -0.53
C LEU A 90 6.07 -8.38 0.94
N LYS A 91 6.99 -8.77 1.83
CA LYS A 91 6.91 -8.44 3.26
C LYS A 91 7.01 -6.94 3.51
N GLU A 92 7.95 -6.25 2.85
CA GLU A 92 8.11 -4.79 2.90
C GLU A 92 6.83 -4.09 2.41
N LEU A 93 6.27 -4.54 1.28
CA LEU A 93 5.03 -3.98 0.71
C LEU A 93 3.81 -4.21 1.60
N SER A 94 3.65 -5.40 2.19
CA SER A 94 2.56 -5.67 3.13
C SER A 94 2.68 -4.81 4.40
N GLY A 95 3.91 -4.61 4.91
CA GLY A 95 4.17 -3.71 6.03
C GLY A 95 3.81 -2.26 5.71
N LEU A 96 4.22 -1.77 4.53
CA LEU A 96 3.87 -0.43 4.05
C LEU A 96 2.36 -0.26 3.86
N ALA A 97 1.66 -1.29 3.37
CA ALA A 97 0.20 -1.24 3.25
C ALA A 97 -0.48 -1.10 4.62
N GLY A 98 0.02 -1.79 5.64
CA GLY A 98 -0.46 -1.63 7.03
C GLY A 98 -0.22 -0.23 7.57
N GLU A 99 0.97 0.33 7.37
CA GLU A 99 1.30 1.70 7.80
C GLU A 99 0.44 2.75 7.09
N VAL A 100 0.20 2.60 5.78
CA VAL A 100 -0.74 3.45 5.04
C VAL A 100 -2.13 3.36 5.68
N ALA A 101 -2.63 2.16 5.93
CA ALA A 101 -3.95 1.99 6.53
C ALA A 101 -4.07 2.65 7.92
N GLU A 102 -3.02 2.58 8.73
CA GLU A 102 -2.97 3.24 10.05
C GLU A 102 -3.00 4.77 9.93
N VAL A 103 -2.10 5.35 9.13
CA VAL A 103 -1.97 6.80 8.98
C VAL A 103 -3.23 7.40 8.35
N ILE A 104 -3.72 6.79 7.27
CA ILE A 104 -4.91 7.26 6.56
C ILE A 104 -6.17 7.00 7.38
N GLY A 105 -6.26 5.86 8.07
CA GLY A 105 -7.37 5.57 8.99
C GLY A 105 -7.45 6.57 10.14
N SER A 106 -6.32 7.05 10.65
CA SER A 106 -6.28 8.12 11.66
C SER A 106 -6.83 9.44 11.11
N LEU A 107 -6.39 9.84 9.91
CA LEU A 107 -6.93 11.03 9.23
C LEU A 107 -8.44 10.92 9.00
N LEU A 108 -8.91 9.79 8.46
CA LEU A 108 -10.33 9.55 8.21
C LEU A 108 -11.17 9.62 9.49
N LYS A 109 -10.67 9.09 10.61
CA LYS A 109 -11.32 9.22 11.92
C LYS A 109 -11.43 10.68 12.34
N MET A 110 -10.38 11.47 12.18
CA MET A 110 -10.38 12.90 12.55
C MET A 110 -11.36 13.70 11.69
N ILE A 111 -11.32 13.47 10.37
CA ILE A 111 -12.28 14.00 9.40
C ILE A 111 -13.72 13.70 9.84
N ARG A 112 -14.01 12.47 10.29
CA ARG A 112 -15.37 12.08 10.70
C ARG A 112 -15.80 12.62 12.06
N TYR A 113 -14.87 12.81 12.99
CA TYR A 113 -15.19 13.08 14.40
C TYR A 113 -15.41 14.55 14.69
N ASP A 114 -14.45 15.42 14.35
CA ASP A 114 -14.55 16.84 14.63
C ASP A 114 -13.80 17.66 13.58
N TRP A 115 -14.58 18.27 12.70
CA TRP A 115 -14.10 19.09 11.61
C TRP A 115 -13.46 20.41 12.06
N ASN A 116 -13.90 20.98 13.18
CA ASN A 116 -13.29 22.20 13.70
C ASN A 116 -11.93 21.90 14.33
N PHE A 117 -11.78 20.72 14.92
CA PHE A 117 -10.49 20.24 15.41
C PHE A 117 -9.49 20.00 14.27
N LEU A 118 -9.96 19.48 13.13
CA LEU A 118 -9.15 19.26 11.93
C LEU A 118 -8.48 20.58 11.47
N GLU A 119 -9.29 21.63 11.30
CA GLU A 119 -8.83 22.95 10.83
C GLU A 119 -7.91 23.67 11.82
N GLN A 120 -8.15 23.54 13.14
CA GLN A 120 -7.43 24.34 14.13
C GLN A 120 -6.12 23.72 14.63
N TYR A 121 -5.99 22.39 14.63
CA TYR A 121 -4.88 21.73 15.33
C TYR A 121 -4.23 20.59 14.54
N PHE A 122 -4.93 19.99 13.58
CA PHE A 122 -4.47 18.73 12.99
C PHE A 122 -3.79 18.91 11.63
N GLU A 123 -4.31 19.76 10.74
CA GLU A 123 -3.90 19.82 9.33
C GLU A 123 -2.41 20.13 9.10
N HIS A 124 -1.87 21.15 9.78
CA HIS A 124 -0.48 21.56 9.59
C HIS A 124 0.52 20.52 10.10
N GLU A 125 0.31 20.01 11.31
CA GLU A 125 1.18 18.99 11.90
C GLU A 125 1.04 17.68 11.12
N PHE A 126 -0.19 17.29 10.76
CA PHE A 126 -0.44 16.06 10.01
C PHE A 126 0.24 16.07 8.64
N TYR A 127 0.07 17.14 7.84
CA TYR A 127 0.70 17.21 6.54
C TYR A 127 2.23 17.23 6.64
N GLY A 128 2.78 17.92 7.65
CA GLY A 128 4.20 17.90 7.96
C GLY A 128 4.72 16.49 8.25
N ARG A 129 4.04 15.72 9.11
CA ARG A 129 4.38 14.32 9.41
C ARG A 129 4.23 13.42 8.20
N LEU A 130 3.18 13.61 7.42
CA LEU A 130 2.90 12.79 6.24
C LEU A 130 4.05 12.83 5.21
N ILE A 131 4.62 14.02 4.97
CA ILE A 131 5.73 14.18 4.03
C ILE A 131 7.08 13.85 4.66
N ASN A 132 7.32 14.28 5.90
CA ASN A 132 8.69 14.26 6.45
C ASN A 132 8.99 13.01 7.27
N GLU A 133 8.01 12.53 8.05
CA GLU A 133 8.21 11.40 8.95
C GLU A 133 7.87 10.08 8.24
N HIS A 134 6.67 9.98 7.68
CA HIS A 134 6.21 8.71 7.11
C HIS A 134 6.83 8.40 5.75
N ARG A 135 6.93 9.41 4.86
CA ARG A 135 7.53 9.29 3.51
C ARG A 135 7.00 8.10 2.70
N LEU A 136 5.70 7.80 2.83
CA LEU A 136 5.08 6.58 2.31
C LEU A 136 5.21 6.44 0.79
N ASP A 137 5.02 7.54 0.03
CA ASP A 137 5.16 7.50 -1.44
C ASP A 137 6.58 7.12 -1.88
N GLU A 138 7.60 7.68 -1.24
CA GLU A 138 9.00 7.37 -1.56
C GLU A 138 9.37 5.93 -1.19
N ARG A 139 8.88 5.44 -0.04
CA ARG A 139 9.15 4.08 0.42
C ARG A 139 8.45 3.06 -0.47
N LEU A 140 7.20 3.30 -0.87
CA LEU A 140 6.50 2.48 -1.85
C LEU A 140 7.22 2.50 -3.21
N ALA A 141 7.71 3.65 -3.67
CA ALA A 141 8.47 3.73 -4.91
C ALA A 141 9.77 2.92 -4.86
N LYS A 142 10.48 2.93 -3.73
CA LYS A 142 11.69 2.10 -3.54
C LYS A 142 11.36 0.61 -3.50
N ALA A 143 10.31 0.22 -2.78
CA ALA A 143 9.86 -1.16 -2.73
C ALA A 143 9.39 -1.67 -4.10
N GLU A 144 8.70 -0.85 -4.88
CA GLU A 144 8.32 -1.11 -6.27
C GLU A 144 9.56 -1.35 -7.16
N GLN A 145 10.59 -0.51 -7.04
CA GLN A 145 11.83 -0.66 -7.79
C GLN A 145 12.55 -1.97 -7.47
N LYS A 146 12.64 -2.34 -6.17
CA LYS A 146 13.22 -3.62 -5.76
C LYS A 146 12.43 -4.80 -6.33
N LEU A 147 11.10 -4.77 -6.23
CA LEU A 147 10.22 -5.80 -6.78
C LEU A 147 10.44 -6.03 -8.29
N ASN A 148 10.70 -4.96 -9.04
CA ASN A 148 10.92 -5.04 -10.48
C ASN A 148 12.35 -5.45 -10.87
N GLN A 149 13.30 -5.40 -9.94
CA GLN A 149 14.69 -5.85 -10.13
C GLN A 149 14.92 -7.30 -9.71
N SER A 150 14.07 -7.82 -8.80
CA SER A 150 13.92 -9.23 -8.47
C SER A 150 13.26 -10.01 -9.60
#